data_AF-A0A6B2TNK3-F1
#
_entry.id   AF-A0A6B2TNK3-F1
#
_cell.length_a   1.000
_cell.length_b   1.000
_cell.length_c   1.000
_cell.angle_alpha   90.00
_cell.angle_beta   90.00
_cell.angle_gamma   90.00
#
_symmetry.space_group_name_H-M   'P 1'
#
loop_
_entity.id
_entity.type
_entity.pdbx_description
1 polymer ?
#
loop_
_entity_poly.entity_id
_entity_poly.type
_entity_poly.pdbx_seq_one_letter_code
_entity_poly.pdbx_strand_id
1 'polypeptide(L)' 'MNGKADPRAEGEVTTRTRLERGRGALGPALELVHTGRAPTRAVLTAELGVTRA' A
#
# COMPACT_ATOMS: atom_id res chain seq x y z
N MET A 1 -22.28 5.98 30.08
CA MET A 1 -21.64 5.43 28.86
C MET A 1 -21.35 6.58 27.92
N ASN A 2 -20.07 6.95 27.74
CA ASN A 2 -19.61 7.65 26.54
C ASN A 2 -18.08 7.61 26.53
N GLY A 3 -17.53 6.53 25.95
CA GLY A 3 -16.13 6.48 25.55
C GLY A 3 -16.01 7.22 24.23
N LYS A 4 -15.54 8.47 24.23
CA LYS A 4 -15.10 9.11 22.99
C LYS A 4 -13.83 8.38 22.54
N ALA A 5 -13.90 7.71 21.40
CA ALA A 5 -12.73 7.08 20.79
C ALA A 5 -11.65 8.15 20.53
N ASP A 6 -10.42 7.86 20.95
CA ASP A 6 -9.28 8.73 20.69
C ASP A 6 -9.01 8.77 19.17
N PRO A 7 -9.13 9.94 18.51
CA PRO A 7 -8.92 10.04 17.06
C PRO A 7 -7.50 9.66 16.63
N ARG A 8 -6.56 9.61 17.59
CA ARG A 8 -5.19 9.14 17.39
C ARG A 8 -5.11 7.62 17.19
N ALA A 9 -5.96 6.85 17.87
CA ALA A 9 -6.02 5.40 17.72
C ALA A 9 -6.60 5.01 16.35
N GLU A 10 -7.61 5.72 15.88
CA GLU A 10 -8.20 5.51 14.55
C GLU A 10 -7.21 5.85 13.41
N GLY A 11 -6.44 6.93 13.58
CA GLY A 11 -5.35 7.28 12.66
C GLY A 11 -4.22 6.25 12.60
N GLU A 12 -3.93 5.59 13.72
CA GLU A 12 -2.90 4.54 13.79
C GLU A 12 -3.36 3.26 13.07
N VAL A 13 -4.61 2.84 13.30
CA VAL A 13 -5.17 1.64 12.65
C VAL A 13 -5.22 1.82 11.14
N THR A 14 -5.71 2.95 10.65
CA THR A 14 -5.77 3.25 9.21
C THR A 14 -4.39 3.28 8.55
N THR A 15 -3.41 3.88 9.24
CA THR A 15 -2.01 3.92 8.77
C THR A 15 -1.39 2.53 8.70
N ARG A 16 -1.59 1.70 9.75
CA ARG A 16 -1.08 0.34 9.81
C ARG A 16 -1.68 -0.53 8.69
N THR A 17 -2.99 -0.45 8.45
CA THR A 17 -3.65 -1.17 7.35
C THR A 17 -3.11 -0.77 5.97
N ARG A 18 -2.83 0.52 5.75
CA ARG A 18 -2.25 0.99 4.48
C ARG A 18 -0.84 0.45 4.27
N LEU A 19 -0.03 0.42 5.33
CA LEU A 19 1.34 -0.11 5.29
C LEU A 19 1.36 -1.61 5.03
N GLU A 20 0.49 -2.38 5.68
CA GLU A 20 0.40 -3.82 5.45
C GLU A 20 -0.03 -4.14 4.03
N ARG A 21 -1.02 -3.40 3.49
CA ARG A 21 -1.43 -3.52 2.09
C ARG A 21 -0.27 -3.20 1.12
N GLY A 22 0.46 -2.11 1.35
CA GLY A 22 1.60 -1.72 0.52
C GLY A 22 2.75 -2.72 0.61
N ARG A 23 3.02 -3.26 1.81
CA ARG A 23 4.06 -4.27 2.03
C ARG A 23 3.77 -5.57 1.29
N GLY A 24 2.50 -5.99 1.23
CA GLY A 24 2.09 -7.15 0.44
C GLY A 24 2.36 -7.02 -1.06
N ALA A 25 2.36 -5.80 -1.60
CA ALA A 25 2.63 -5.54 -3.02
C ALA A 25 4.13 -5.42 -3.38
N LEU A 26 5.02 -5.32 -2.39
CA LEU A 26 6.45 -5.09 -2.65
C LEU A 26 7.15 -6.26 -3.32
N GLY A 27 6.86 -7.50 -2.93
CA GLY A 27 7.47 -8.68 -3.55
C GLY A 27 7.19 -8.75 -5.06
N PRO A 28 5.92 -8.75 -5.49
CA PRO A 28 5.56 -8.70 -6.90
C PRO A 28 6.10 -7.47 -7.63
N ALA A 29 6.16 -6.31 -6.95
CA ALA A 29 6.72 -5.09 -7.53
C ALA A 29 8.21 -5.25 -7.87
N LEU A 30 8.99 -5.83 -6.96
CA LEU A 30 10.42 -6.03 -7.15
C LEU A 30 10.71 -7.05 -8.26
N GLU A 31 9.89 -8.10 -8.40
CA GLU A 31 10.03 -9.05 -9.51
C GLU A 31 9.77 -8.39 -10.87
N LEU A 32 8.74 -7.56 -10.99
CA LEU A 32 8.42 -6.83 -12.22
C LEU A 32 9.52 -5.84 -12.63
N VAL A 33 10.15 -5.18 -11.64
CA VAL A 33 11.26 -4.26 -11.89
C VAL A 33 12.52 -5.04 -12.27
N HIS A 34 12.83 -6.12 -11.55
CA HIS A 34 14.03 -6.92 -11.80
C HIS A 34 14.01 -7.59 -13.18
N THR A 35 12.83 -7.98 -13.66
CA THR A 35 12.63 -8.55 -15.00
C THR A 35 12.48 -7.50 -16.11
N GLY A 36 12.48 -6.21 -15.77
CA GLY A 36 12.27 -5.12 -16.73
C GLY A 36 10.85 -5.03 -17.29
N ARG A 37 9.89 -5.78 -16.73
CA ARG A 37 8.47 -5.82 -17.16
C ARG A 37 7.71 -4.55 -16.79
N ALA A 38 8.17 -3.81 -15.79
CA ALA A 38 7.58 -2.54 -15.37
C ALA A 38 8.59 -1.38 -15.53
N PRO A 39 8.83 -0.90 -16.77
CA PRO A 39 9.83 0.14 -17.05
C PRO A 39 9.41 1.53 -16.58
N THR A 40 8.12 1.73 -16.31
CA THR A 40 7.59 3.00 -15.81
C THR A 40 6.72 2.76 -14.59
N ARG A 41 6.60 3.81 -13.77
CA ARG A 41 5.77 3.76 -12.58
C ARG A 41 4.30 3.47 -12.89
N ALA A 42 3.79 3.98 -14.01
CA ALA A 42 2.41 3.76 -14.43
C ALA A 42 2.15 2.28 -14.75
N VAL A 43 3.06 1.63 -15.48
CA VAL A 43 2.98 0.19 -15.77
C VAL A 43 3.07 -0.62 -14.48
N LEU A 44 4.00 -0.28 -13.58
CA LEU A 44 4.12 -0.96 -12.29
C LEU A 44 2.82 -0.89 -11.47
N THR A 45 2.19 0.29 -11.39
CA THR A 45 0.95 0.45 -10.64
C THR A 45 -0.23 -0.29 -11.28
N ALA A 46 -0.28 -0.35 -12.62
CA ALA A 46 -1.31 -1.09 -13.34
C ALA A 46 -1.19 -2.60 -13.11
N GLU A 47 0.02 -3.16 -13.21
CA GLU A 47 0.28 -4.60 -12.99
C GLU A 47 -0.03 -5.04 -11.54
N LEU A 48 0.19 -4.15 -10.56
CA LEU A 48 -0.07 -4.43 -9.15
C LEU A 48 -1.51 -4.13 -8.70
N GLY A 49 -2.33 -3.52 -9.57
CA GLY A 49 -3.69 -3.09 -9.22
C GLY A 49 -3.74 -2.06 -8.08
N VAL A 50 -2.66 -1.31 -7.86
CA VAL A 50 -2.55 -0.31 -6.78
C VAL A 50 -2.84 1.08 -7.33
N THR A 51 -3.65 1.87 -6.61
CA THR A 51 -3.91 3.27 -6.96
C THR A 51 -2.87 4.19 -6.35
N ARG A 52 -2.61 5.32 -7.02
CA ARG A 52 -1.76 6.39 -6.48
C ARG A 52 -2.31 6.80 -5.10
N ALA A 53 -1.46 6.60 -4.11
CA ALA A 53 -1.66 6.98 -2.72
C ALA A 53 -1.65 8.50 -2.52
#